data_AF-A0A924B0A3-F1
#
_entry.id   AF-A0A924B0A3-F1
#
_cell.length_a   1.000
_cell.length_b   1.000
_cell.length_c   1.000
_cell.angle_alpha   90.00
_cell.angle_beta   90.00
_cell.angle_gamma   90.00
#
_symmetry.space_group_name_H-M   'P 1'
#
loop_
_entity.id
_entity.type
_entity.pdbx_description
1 polymer ?
#
loop_
_entity_poly.entity_id
_entity_poly.type
_entity_poly.pdbx_seq_one_letter_code
_entity_poly.pdbx_strand_id
1 'polypeptide(L)'
;METSVIVIETIGWISTAVFLFSIVVPQRIHLHALGVLTALTTGFYGYAHGATAIWVKWAIAFFFHAYMWYKMTRPAVDSKS
;
A
#
# COMPACT_ATOMS: atom_id res chain seq x y z
N MET A 1 -21.05 -16.94 12.98
CA MET A 1 -20.51 -16.03 11.95
C MET A 1 -20.85 -16.63 10.61
N GLU A 2 -21.49 -15.86 9.72
CA GLU A 2 -21.88 -16.38 8.41
C GLU A 2 -20.66 -16.66 7.53
N THR A 3 -20.76 -17.66 6.65
CA THR A 3 -19.71 -18.02 5.69
C THR A 3 -19.28 -16.82 4.82
N SER A 4 -20.22 -15.95 4.48
CA SER A 4 -20.00 -14.69 3.76
C SER A 4 -18.99 -13.77 4.46
N VAL A 5 -19.11 -13.64 5.78
CA VAL A 5 -18.22 -12.81 6.61
C VAL A 5 -16.81 -13.41 6.66
N ILE A 6 -16.69 -14.73 6.83
CA ILE A 6 -15.40 -15.44 6.86
C ILE A 6 -14.63 -15.25 5.54
N VAL A 7 -15.33 -15.36 4.41
CA VAL A 7 -14.73 -15.20 3.08
C VAL A 7 -14.21 -13.77 2.90
N ILE A 8 -15.00 -12.76 3.27
CA ILE A 8 -14.62 -11.35 3.16
C ILE A 8 -13.40 -11.04 4.03
N GLU A 9 -13.38 -11.51 5.28
CA GLU A 9 -12.25 -11.30 6.18
C GLU A 9 -10.98 -12.00 5.67
N THR A 10 -11.11 -13.23 5.17
CA THR A 10 -9.99 -14.01 4.62
C THR A 10 -9.39 -13.31 3.41
N ILE A 11 -10.22 -12.83 2.47
CA ILE A 11 -9.78 -12.04 1.32
C ILE A 11 -9.10 -10.75 1.78
N GLY A 12 -9.65 -10.08 2.80
CA GLY A 12 -9.06 -8.89 3.41
C GLY A 12 -7.67 -9.13 4.01
N TRP A 13 -7.46 -10.26 4.69
CA TRP A 13 -6.16 -10.61 5.27
C TRP A 13 -5.15 -11.07 4.23
N ILE A 14 -5.54 -11.88 3.25
CA ILE A 14 -4.66 -12.32 2.15
C ILE A 14 -4.21 -11.12 1.32
N SER A 15 -5.12 -10.23 0.94
CA SER A 15 -4.78 -9.00 0.21
C SER A 15 -3.85 -8.10 1.03
N THR A 16 -4.04 -8.01 2.35
CA THR A 16 -3.11 -7.30 3.24
C THR A 16 -1.72 -7.94 3.24
N ALA A 17 -1.63 -9.26 3.33
CA ALA A 17 -0.34 -9.97 3.35
C ALA A 17 0.41 -9.82 2.01
N VAL A 18 -0.28 -9.96 0.88
CA VAL A 18 0.29 -9.75 -0.46
C VAL A 18 0.72 -8.29 -0.65
N PHE A 19 -0.08 -7.35 -0.14
CA PHE A 19 0.26 -5.93 -0.15
C PHE A 19 1.54 -5.64 0.65
N LEU A 20 1.62 -6.12 1.90
CA LEU A 20 2.82 -6.00 2.74
C LEU A 20 4.05 -6.71 2.13
N PHE A 21 3.86 -7.83 1.45
CA PHE A 21 4.93 -8.49 0.71
C PHE A 21 5.43 -7.63 -0.47
N SER A 22 4.51 -7.00 -1.22
CA SER A 22 4.87 -6.11 -2.33
C SER A 22 5.62 -4.86 -1.86
N ILE A 23 5.38 -4.43 -0.62
CA ILE A 23 6.12 -3.38 0.09
C ILE A 23 7.58 -3.81 0.33
N VAL A 24 7.80 -5.05 0.78
CA VAL A 24 9.14 -5.52 1.19
C VAL A 24 10.11 -5.69 0.02
N VAL A 25 9.64 -5.92 -1.21
CA VAL A 25 10.51 -6.14 -2.39
C VAL A 25 11.04 -4.79 -2.94
N PRO A 26 12.29 -4.40 -2.64
CA PRO A 26 12.72 -3.01 -2.71
C PRO A 26 13.33 -2.63 -4.06
N GLN A 27 12.93 -3.24 -5.18
CA GLN A 27 13.69 -3.15 -6.44
C GLN A 27 12.92 -2.63 -7.65
N ARG A 28 11.70 -2.11 -7.49
CA ARG A 28 10.93 -1.61 -8.64
C ARG A 28 10.29 -0.25 -8.35
N ILE A 29 10.98 0.82 -8.76
CA ILE A 29 10.50 2.20 -8.69
C ILE A 29 9.10 2.37 -9.28
N HIS A 30 8.82 1.72 -10.42
CA HIS A 30 7.51 1.73 -11.07
C HIS A 30 6.42 1.00 -10.26
N LEU A 31 6.77 0.03 -9.40
CA LEU A 31 5.79 -0.61 -8.52
C LEU A 31 5.43 0.26 -7.33
N HIS A 32 6.40 0.94 -6.72
CA HIS A 32 6.06 1.95 -5.70
C HIS A 32 5.22 3.07 -6.30
N ALA A 33 5.44 3.36 -7.58
CA ALA A 33 4.63 4.30 -8.31
C ALA A 33 3.16 3.95 -8.46
N LEU A 34 2.91 2.76 -8.95
CA LEU A 34 1.57 2.20 -9.00
C LEU A 34 0.97 2.06 -7.60
N GLY A 35 1.79 1.76 -6.59
CA GLY A 35 1.38 1.70 -5.18
C GLY A 35 0.85 3.03 -4.64
N VAL A 36 1.50 4.16 -4.96
CA VAL A 36 0.99 5.50 -4.58
C VAL A 36 -0.36 5.78 -5.23
N LEU A 37 -0.48 5.53 -6.54
CA LEU A 37 -1.73 5.74 -7.28
C LEU A 37 -2.87 4.86 -6.73
N THR A 38 -2.57 3.58 -6.50
CA THR A 38 -3.53 2.61 -5.97
C THR A 38 -3.96 2.98 -4.55
N ALA A 39 -3.02 3.45 -3.72
CA ALA A 39 -3.37 3.98 -2.41
C ALA A 39 -4.31 5.17 -2.55
N LEU A 40 -4.01 6.18 -3.37
CA LEU A 40 -4.90 7.34 -3.57
C LEU A 40 -6.33 6.93 -3.97
N THR A 41 -6.49 6.07 -4.98
CA THR A 41 -7.82 5.62 -5.42
C THR A 41 -8.55 4.81 -4.35
N THR A 42 -7.83 3.97 -3.60
CA THR A 42 -8.38 3.22 -2.46
C THR A 42 -8.83 4.14 -1.33
N GLY A 43 -8.12 5.25 -1.10
CA GLY A 43 -8.49 6.27 -0.11
C GLY A 43 -9.79 6.98 -0.46
N PHE A 44 -9.93 7.42 -1.73
CA PHE A 44 -11.19 7.99 -2.23
C PHE A 44 -12.35 7.00 -2.15
N TYR A 45 -12.13 5.74 -2.54
CA TYR A 45 -13.13 4.69 -2.42
C TYR A 45 -13.56 4.45 -0.97
N GLY A 46 -12.59 4.32 -0.06
CA GLY A 46 -12.82 4.11 1.38
C GLY A 46 -13.52 5.28 2.05
N TYR A 47 -13.23 6.52 1.63
CA TYR A 47 -13.95 7.72 2.05
C TYR A 47 -15.40 7.71 1.57
N ALA A 48 -15.63 7.46 0.28
CA ALA A 48 -16.97 7.46 -0.32
C ALA A 48 -17.92 6.39 0.26
N HIS A 49 -17.38 5.26 0.74
CA HIS A 49 -18.16 4.14 1.26
C HIS A 49 -18.13 4.03 2.79
N GLY A 50 -17.56 5.02 3.50
CA GLY A 50 -17.49 5.01 4.97
C GLY A 50 -16.68 3.83 5.54
N ALA A 51 -15.75 3.27 4.77
CA ALA A 51 -14.99 2.07 5.13
C ALA A 51 -13.83 2.40 6.09
N THR A 52 -14.16 2.87 7.30
CA THR A 52 -13.23 3.31 8.34
C THR A 52 -12.19 2.25 8.73
N ALA A 53 -12.56 0.98 8.66
CA ALA A 53 -11.67 -0.16 8.95
C ALA A 53 -10.44 -0.26 8.01
N ILE A 54 -10.50 0.36 6.83
CA ILE A 54 -9.43 0.28 5.82
C ILE A 54 -8.37 1.38 6.02
N TRP A 55 -8.67 2.43 6.79
CA TRP A 55 -7.86 3.65 6.85
C TRP A 55 -6.46 3.46 7.43
N VAL A 56 -6.28 2.60 8.43
CA VAL A 56 -4.95 2.34 9.01
C VAL A 56 -4.05 1.63 8.00
N LYS A 57 -4.59 0.58 7.35
CA LYS A 57 -3.87 -0.19 6.32
C LYS A 57 -3.55 0.71 5.11
N TRP A 58 -4.51 1.54 4.72
CA TRP A 58 -4.36 2.52 3.67
C TRP A 58 -3.31 3.59 3.97
N ALA A 59 -3.28 4.14 5.19
CA ALA A 59 -2.31 5.17 5.56
C ALA A 59 -0.88 4.61 5.50
N ILE A 60 -0.67 3.43 6.09
CA ILE A 60 0.63 2.75 6.05
C ILE A 60 1.05 2.48 4.59
N ALA A 61 0.11 1.99 3.77
CA ALA A 61 0.32 1.75 2.34
C ALA A 61 0.78 3.01 1.60
N PHE A 62 0.03 4.10 1.76
CA PHE A 62 0.28 5.36 1.08
C PHE A 62 1.65 5.94 1.44
N PHE A 63 1.93 6.08 2.75
CA PHE A 63 3.19 6.67 3.21
C PHE A 63 4.40 5.82 2.85
N PHE A 64 4.27 4.50 2.90
CA PHE A 64 5.35 3.61 2.49
C PHE A 64 5.68 3.75 1.00
N HIS A 65 4.68 3.66 0.13
CA HIS A 65 4.91 3.76 -1.32
C HIS A 65 5.42 5.14 -1.72
N ALA A 66 4.91 6.20 -1.07
CA ALA A 66 5.40 7.56 -1.28
C ALA A 66 6.87 7.71 -0.86
N TYR A 67 7.23 7.20 0.32
CA TYR A 67 8.61 7.22 0.81
C TYR A 67 9.57 6.44 -0.09
N MET A 68 9.19 5.23 -0.50
CA MET A 68 10.03 4.39 -1.36
C MET A 68 10.17 4.98 -2.77
N TRP A 69 9.10 5.51 -3.35
CA TRP A 69 9.20 6.26 -4.60
C TRP A 69 10.20 7.39 -4.44
N TYR A 70 10.00 8.24 -3.42
CA TYR A 70 10.87 9.37 -3.16
C TYR A 70 12.34 8.96 -2.99
N LYS A 71 12.60 7.95 -2.15
CA LYS A 71 13.95 7.42 -1.93
C LYS A 71 14.61 6.92 -3.21
N MET A 72 13.86 6.22 -4.07
CA MET A 72 14.38 5.65 -5.33
C MET A 72 14.55 6.66 -6.45
N THR A 73 13.83 7.79 -6.41
CA THR A 73 13.96 8.88 -7.39
C THR A 73 15.08 9.85 -7.06
N ARG A 74 15.62 9.82 -5.84
CA ARG A 74 16.80 10.62 -5.49
C ARG A 74 18.05 10.00 -6.12
N PRO A 75 18.86 10.77 -6.87
CA PRO A 75 20.21 10.35 -7.24
C PRO A 75 20.98 10.03 -5.96
N ALA A 76 21.81 8.99 -5.97
CA ALA A 76 22.68 8.65 -4.85
C ALA A 76 23.63 9.83 -4.56
N VAL A 77 23.30 10.66 -3.57
CA VAL A 77 24.15 11.77 -3.12
C VAL A 77 25.18 11.29 -2.08
N ASP A 78 25.29 9.99 -1.81
CA ASP A 78 26.16 9.45 -0.74
C ASP A 78 27.17 8.38 -1.22
N SER A 79 27.79 8.52 -2.40
CA SER A 79 28.89 7.61 -2.81
C SER A 79 30.22 8.28 -3.12
N LYS A 80 30.42 9.53 -2.68
CA LYS A 80 31.73 10.20 -2.72
C LYS A 80 31.93 11.10 -1.50
N SER A 81 32.52 10.54 -0.44
CA SER A 81 33.42 11.27 0.45
C SER A 81 34.66 10.42 0.70
#